data_AF-A0A0X8D1U9-F1
#
_entry.id   AF-A0A0X8D1U9-F1
#
_cell.length_a   1.000
_cell.length_b   1.000
_cell.length_c   1.000
_cell.angle_alpha   90.00
_cell.angle_beta   90.00
_cell.angle_gamma   90.00
#
_symmetry.space_group_name_H-M   'P 1'
#
loop_
_entity.id
_entity.type
_entity.pdbx_description
1 polymer ?
#
loop_
_entity_poly.entity_id
_entity_poly.type
_entity_poly.pdbx_seq_one_letter_code
_entity_poly.pdbx_strand_id
1 'polypeptide(L)'
;MKKQGEMKEKRLTLECVQAVKKYIQVFELQPDDYFVGAADKWGNYTSRQISEISYNQAIRSWLGFAPYTFRKTKITSMYQKGADIPTITKQSGHKSYQTIMQHYINVRTDDVDEFL
;
A
#
# COMPACT_ATOMS: atom_id res chain seq x y z
N MET A 1 -8.56 14.84 -22.04
CA MET A 1 -8.90 14.80 -20.59
C MET A 1 -8.61 13.41 -20.06
N LYS A 2 -7.71 13.25 -19.08
CA LYS A 2 -7.62 11.99 -18.32
C LYS A 2 -8.92 11.86 -17.53
N LYS A 3 -9.64 10.73 -17.66
CA LYS A 3 -10.77 10.43 -16.78
C LYS A 3 -10.29 10.54 -15.33
N GLN A 4 -10.94 11.40 -14.56
CA GLN A 4 -10.72 11.46 -13.12
C GLN A 4 -11.05 10.08 -12.55
N GLY A 5 -10.13 9.50 -11.79
CA GLY A 5 -10.34 8.21 -11.17
C GLY A 5 -11.49 8.28 -10.18
N GLU A 6 -12.20 7.17 -10.00
CA GLU A 6 -13.22 7.08 -8.93
C GLU A 6 -12.55 7.23 -7.56
N MET A 7 -13.18 8.04 -6.69
CA MET A 7 -12.81 8.12 -5.29
C MET A 7 -13.02 6.75 -4.64
N LYS A 8 -12.01 6.27 -3.92
CA LYS A 8 -12.06 4.98 -3.23
C LYS A 8 -11.75 5.17 -1.77
N GLU A 9 -12.70 4.80 -0.92
CA GLU A 9 -12.48 4.76 0.52
C GLU A 9 -11.64 3.54 0.90
N LYS A 10 -10.69 3.75 1.81
CA LYS A 10 -9.83 2.70 2.36
C LYS A 10 -9.88 2.76 3.88
N ARG A 11 -10.22 1.64 4.51
CA ARG A 11 -10.20 1.50 5.96
C ARG A 11 -8.77 1.28 6.45
N LEU A 12 -8.42 1.97 7.51
CA LEU A 12 -7.15 1.83 8.23
C LEU A 12 -7.42 1.10 9.56
N THR A 13 -6.43 0.37 10.07
CA THR A 13 -6.49 -0.18 11.42
C THR A 13 -6.33 0.94 12.45
N LEU A 14 -6.69 0.69 13.71
CA LEU A 14 -6.58 1.68 14.77
C LEU A 14 -5.13 2.17 14.95
N GLU A 15 -4.17 1.26 14.90
CA GLU A 15 -2.74 1.54 15.02
C GLU A 15 -2.26 2.45 13.87
N CYS A 16 -2.74 2.18 12.66
CA CYS A 16 -2.43 3.00 11.49
C CYS A 16 -3.03 4.41 11.62
N VAL A 17 -4.28 4.52 12.10
CA VAL A 17 -4.91 5.82 12.39
C VAL A 17 -4.12 6.60 13.44
N GLN A 18 -3.65 5.94 14.49
CA GLN A 18 -2.83 6.59 15.53
C GLN A 18 -1.49 7.08 14.97
N ALA A 19 -0.81 6.26 14.16
CA ALA A 19 0.45 6.65 13.52
C ALA A 19 0.26 7.85 12.56
N VAL A 20 -0.80 7.84 11.76
CA VAL A 20 -1.15 8.95 10.85
C VAL A 20 -1.45 10.23 11.64
N LYS A 21 -2.24 10.15 12.72
CA LYS A 21 -2.54 11.30 13.58
C LYS A 21 -1.27 11.90 14.18
N LYS A 22 -0.38 11.05 14.73
CA LYS A 22 0.90 11.50 15.28
C LYS A 22 1.76 12.17 14.21
N TYR A 23 1.80 11.61 13.01
CA TYR A 23 2.53 12.18 11.89
C TYR A 23 2.00 13.57 11.50
N ILE A 24 0.68 13.72 11.32
CA ILE A 24 0.05 15.02 11.03
C ILE A 24 0.38 16.06 12.10
N GLN A 25 0.37 15.67 13.38
CA GLN A 25 0.71 16.55 14.50
C GLN A 25 2.18 16.97 14.52
N VAL A 26 3.10 16.02 14.35
CA VAL A 26 4.55 16.29 14.39
C VAL A 26 5.02 17.18 13.25
N PHE A 27 4.38 17.04 12.08
CA PHE A 27 4.72 17.81 10.87
C PHE A 27 3.76 18.97 10.62
N GLU A 28 2.84 19.24 11.55
CA GLU A 28 1.87 20.35 11.50
C GLU A 28 1.12 20.47 10.16
N LEU A 29 0.78 19.33 9.56
CA LEU A 29 0.19 19.28 8.22
C LEU A 29 -1.17 19.97 8.18
N GLN A 30 -1.34 20.83 7.18
CA GLN A 30 -2.60 21.51 6.89
C GLN A 30 -3.50 20.64 5.98
N PRO A 31 -4.82 20.89 5.94
CA PRO A 31 -5.74 20.09 5.14
C PRO A 31 -5.41 20.02 3.64
N ASP A 32 -4.81 21.08 3.10
CA ASP A 32 -4.44 21.18 1.69
C ASP A 32 -3.03 20.68 1.39
N ASP A 33 -2.29 20.24 2.41
CA ASP A 33 -0.95 19.70 2.23
C ASP A 33 -0.97 18.30 1.62
N TYR A 34 0.08 18.01 0.86
CA TYR A 34 0.35 16.62 0.50
C TYR A 34 0.69 15.82 1.75
N PHE A 35 0.01 14.67 1.93
CA PHE A 35 0.25 13.79 3.07
C PHE A 35 1.74 13.37 3.17
N VAL A 36 2.40 13.16 2.03
CA VAL A 36 3.86 13.03 1.97
C VAL A 36 4.38 14.04 0.96
N GLY A 37 4.95 15.13 1.46
CA GLY A 37 5.62 16.14 0.65
C GLY A 37 7.04 15.77 0.27
N ALA A 38 7.63 16.58 -0.60
CA ALA A 38 9.04 16.49 -0.97
C ALA A 38 9.91 17.22 0.05
N ALA A 39 11.07 16.65 0.35
CA ALA A 39 12.15 17.33 1.05
C ALA A 39 13.28 17.62 0.06
N ASP A 40 13.91 18.78 0.18
CA ASP A 40 15.15 19.05 -0.54
C ASP A 40 16.34 18.28 0.09
N LYS A 41 17.51 18.38 -0.53
CA LYS A 41 18.74 17.71 -0.05
C LYS A 41 19.25 18.23 1.30
N TRP A 42 18.70 19.34 1.79
CA TRP A 42 19.03 19.94 3.08
C TRP A 42 17.96 19.64 4.14
N GLY A 43 16.92 18.89 3.79
CA GLY A 43 15.84 18.51 4.70
C GLY A 43 14.72 19.54 4.82
N ASN A 44 14.71 20.60 4.00
CA ASN A 44 13.61 21.56 4.02
C ASN A 44 12.38 20.94 3.36
N TYR A 45 11.30 20.89 4.13
CA TYR A 45 10.01 20.41 3.64
C TYR A 45 9.36 21.46 2.72
N THR A 46 8.83 20.99 1.60
CA THR A 46 7.87 21.77 0.81
C THR A 46 6.62 20.94 0.59
N SER A 47 5.45 21.56 0.72
CA SER A 47 4.16 20.94 0.40
C SER A 47 3.98 20.81 -1.12
N ARG A 48 4.83 19.97 -1.71
CA ARG A 48 4.82 19.56 -3.10
C ARG A 48 4.75 18.06 -3.13
N GLN A 49 3.99 17.52 -4.07
CA GLN A 49 3.92 16.09 -4.31
C GLN A 49 5.31 15.48 -4.49
N ILE A 50 5.66 14.51 -3.64
CA ILE A 50 6.87 13.71 -3.82
C ILE A 50 6.79 12.89 -5.12
N SER A 51 7.90 12.78 -5.85
CA SER A 51 7.94 11.92 -7.04
C SER A 51 7.83 10.45 -6.63
N GLU A 52 7.19 9.62 -7.47
CA GLU A 52 7.07 8.18 -7.20
C GLU A 52 8.44 7.50 -7.05
N ILE A 53 9.43 7.93 -7.84
CA ILE A 53 10.80 7.42 -7.77
C ILE A 53 11.42 7.73 -6.40
N SER A 54 11.33 8.99 -5.96
CA SER A 54 11.85 9.42 -4.66
C SER A 54 11.15 8.72 -3.51
N TYR A 55 9.83 8.55 -3.60
CA TYR A 55 9.06 7.83 -2.57
C TYR A 55 9.45 6.35 -2.49
N ASN A 56 9.62 5.68 -3.63
CA ASN A 56 10.05 4.29 -3.70
C ASN A 56 11.49 4.10 -3.18
N GLN A 57 12.38 5.05 -3.45
CA GLN A 57 13.74 5.08 -2.90
C GLN A 57 13.74 5.27 -1.38
N ALA A 58 12.92 6.20 -0.88
CA ALA A 58 12.77 6.44 0.56
C ALA A 58 12.29 5.17 1.28
N ILE A 59 11.25 4.51 0.78
CA ILE A 59 10.76 3.23 1.34
C ILE A 59 11.86 2.18 1.37
N ARG A 60 12.59 2.00 0.27
CA ARG A 60 13.70 1.03 0.21
C ARG A 60 14.80 1.37 1.20
N SER A 61 15.14 2.65 1.36
CA SER A 61 16.15 3.12 2.31
C SER A 61 15.74 2.84 3.75
N TRP A 62 14.47 3.12 4.11
CA TRP A 62 13.97 2.96 5.47
C TRP A 62 13.74 1.50 5.88
N LEU A 63 13.34 0.65 4.94
CA LEU A 63 12.78 -0.68 5.25
C LEU A 63 13.53 -1.84 4.60
N GLY A 64 14.43 -1.57 3.66
CA GLY A 64 15.25 -2.58 2.99
C GLY A 64 14.55 -3.35 1.87
N PHE A 65 13.30 -3.02 1.52
CA PHE A 65 12.56 -3.71 0.45
C PHE A 65 11.69 -2.77 -0.38
N ALA A 66 11.28 -3.24 -1.56
CA ALA A 66 10.47 -2.45 -2.49
C ALA A 66 9.00 -2.31 -2.03
N PRO A 67 8.32 -1.20 -2.35
CA PRO A 67 6.92 -0.98 -1.97
C PRO A 67 5.95 -2.08 -2.42
N TYR A 68 6.21 -2.72 -3.57
CA TYR A 68 5.44 -3.86 -4.05
C TYR A 68 5.36 -5.01 -3.04
N THR A 69 6.38 -5.20 -2.21
CA THR A 69 6.41 -6.21 -1.15
C THR A 69 5.27 -6.00 -0.15
N PHE A 70 4.95 -4.76 0.24
CA PHE A 70 3.81 -4.50 1.13
C PHE A 70 2.48 -4.95 0.54
N ARG A 71 2.28 -4.67 -0.76
CA ARG A 71 1.08 -5.07 -1.48
C ARG A 71 0.98 -6.60 -1.53
N LYS A 72 2.10 -7.28 -1.77
CA LYS A 72 2.16 -8.75 -1.76
C LYS A 72 1.88 -9.34 -0.40
N THR A 73 2.56 -8.90 0.65
CA THR A 73 2.34 -9.36 2.03
C THR A 73 0.88 -9.19 2.46
N LYS A 74 0.25 -8.04 2.14
CA LYS A 74 -1.16 -7.82 2.45
C LYS A 74 -2.08 -8.81 1.73
N ILE A 75 -1.87 -9.04 0.44
CA ILE A 75 -2.68 -9.97 -0.36
C ILE A 75 -2.51 -11.40 0.13
N THR A 76 -1.27 -11.85 0.35
CA THR A 76 -0.98 -13.18 0.88
C THR A 76 -1.60 -13.35 2.27
N SER A 77 -1.51 -12.35 3.15
CA SER A 77 -2.15 -12.42 4.48
C SER A 77 -3.67 -12.49 4.41
N MET A 78 -4.31 -11.76 3.48
CA MET A 78 -5.76 -11.88 3.28
C MET A 78 -6.14 -13.29 2.80
N TYR A 79 -5.40 -13.83 1.84
CA TYR A 79 -5.62 -15.17 1.31
C TYR A 79 -5.47 -16.26 2.39
N GLN A 80 -4.38 -16.20 3.17
CA GLN A 80 -4.14 -17.12 4.30
C GLN A 80 -5.20 -17.04 5.39
N LYS A 81 -5.90 -15.91 5.52
CA LYS A 81 -7.04 -15.74 6.44
C LYS A 81 -8.38 -16.17 5.84
N GLY A 82 -8.37 -16.81 4.66
CA GLY A 82 -9.55 -17.33 3.99
C GLY A 82 -10.37 -16.29 3.21
N ALA A 83 -9.83 -15.10 2.92
CA ALA A 83 -10.52 -14.15 2.07
C ALA A 83 -10.59 -14.67 0.62
N ASP A 84 -11.77 -14.60 0.01
CA ASP A 84 -11.96 -15.02 -1.39
C ASP A 84 -11.25 -14.07 -2.38
N ILE A 85 -10.92 -14.62 -3.56
CA ILE A 85 -10.20 -13.88 -4.62
C ILE A 85 -10.96 -12.60 -5.06
N PRO A 86 -12.29 -12.62 -5.28
CA PRO A 86 -13.06 -11.39 -5.53
C PRO A 86 -12.88 -10.30 -4.45
N THR A 87 -12.97 -10.66 -3.17
CA THR A 87 -12.78 -9.74 -2.03
C THR A 87 -11.38 -9.15 -2.04
N ILE A 88 -10.35 -9.99 -2.18
CA ILE A 88 -8.94 -9.56 -2.29
C ILE A 88 -8.76 -8.60 -3.46
N THR A 89 -9.37 -8.90 -4.61
CA THR A 89 -9.29 -8.09 -5.83
C THR A 89 -9.88 -6.71 -5.64
N LYS A 90 -11.09 -6.65 -5.07
CA LYS A 90 -11.77 -5.38 -4.75
C LYS A 90 -10.95 -4.54 -3.77
N GLN A 91 -10.38 -5.16 -2.73
CA GLN A 91 -9.61 -4.46 -1.70
C GLN A 91 -8.26 -3.95 -2.20
N SER A 92 -7.55 -4.74 -3.00
CA SER A 92 -6.25 -4.37 -3.57
C SER A 92 -6.37 -3.46 -4.80
N GLY A 93 -7.55 -3.39 -5.44
CA GLY A 93 -7.80 -2.56 -6.61
C GLY A 93 -7.23 -3.13 -7.90
N HIS A 94 -6.99 -4.43 -7.98
CA HIS A 94 -6.65 -5.11 -9.22
C HIS A 94 -7.89 -5.23 -10.12
N LYS A 95 -7.68 -5.20 -11.44
CA LYS A 95 -8.75 -5.41 -12.42
C LYS A 95 -8.90 -6.88 -12.85
N SER A 96 -7.87 -7.69 -12.62
CA SER A 96 -7.80 -9.08 -13.07
C SER A 96 -7.53 -10.02 -11.89
N TYR A 97 -8.34 -11.06 -11.78
CA TYR A 97 -8.16 -12.16 -10.83
C TYR A 97 -6.87 -12.93 -11.13
N GLN A 98 -6.55 -13.10 -12.41
CA GLN A 98 -5.36 -13.81 -12.86
C GLN A 98 -4.08 -13.15 -12.34
N THR A 99 -4.02 -11.82 -12.31
CA THR A 99 -2.88 -11.08 -11.75
C THR A 99 -2.68 -11.40 -10.27
N ILE A 100 -3.75 -11.57 -9.50
CA ILE A 100 -3.66 -11.94 -8.08
C ILE A 100 -3.14 -13.36 -7.91
N MET A 101 -3.73 -14.31 -8.65
CA MET A 101 -3.35 -15.72 -8.59
C MET A 101 -1.91 -15.95 -9.03
N GLN A 102 -1.43 -15.28 -10.08
CA GLN A 102 -0.10 -15.55 -10.64
C GLN A 102 1.04 -14.85 -9.90
N HIS A 103 0.82 -13.66 -9.33
CA HIS A 103 1.91 -12.84 -8.81
C HIS A 103 1.94 -12.72 -7.28
N TYR A 104 0.81 -13.02 -6.62
CA TYR A 104 0.65 -12.74 -5.20
C TYR A 104 0.30 -13.97 -4.35
N ILE A 105 -0.31 -14.99 -4.95
CA ILE A 105 -0.68 -16.23 -4.26
C ILE A 105 0.21 -17.34 -4.80
N ASN A 106 1.12 -17.84 -3.96
CA ASN A 106 1.80 -19.09 -4.22
C ASN A 106 1.05 -20.15 -3.41
N VAL A 107 0.36 -21.07 -4.08
CA VAL A 107 -0.21 -22.26 -3.44
C VAL A 107 0.98 -23.06 -2.90
N ARG A 108 1.02 -23.32 -1.60
CA ARG A 108 2.06 -24.20 -1.04
C ARG A 108 1.67 -25.63 -1.37
N THR A 109 2.66 -26.50 -1.60
CA THR A 109 2.41 -27.92 -1.88
C THR A 109 1.57 -28.56 -0.76
N ASP A 110 1.88 -28.19 0.49
CA ASP A 110 1.14 -28.61 1.69
C ASP A 110 -0.35 -28.23 1.67
N ASP A 111 -0.73 -27.14 0.96
CA ASP A 111 -2.13 -26.73 0.83
C ASP A 111 -2.90 -27.62 -0.16
N VAL A 112 -2.20 -28.33 -1.06
CA VAL A 112 -2.80 -29.25 -2.05
C VAL A 112 -3.02 -30.63 -1.43
N ASP A 113 -2.12 -31.06 -0.56
CA ASP A 113 -2.19 -32.35 0.12
C ASP A 113 -3.43 -32.48 1.02
N GLU A 114 -4.04 -31.37 1.47
CA GLU A 114 -5.31 -31.38 2.22
C GLU A 114 -6.53 -31.79 1.36
N PHE A 115 -6.42 -31.72 0.03
CA PHE A 115 -7.51 -32.00 -0.90
C PHE A 115 -7.33 -33.29 -1.72
N LEU A 116 -6.29 -34.08 -1.45
CA LEU A 116 -6.00 -35.38 -2.06
C LEU A 116 -6.29 -36.53 -1.09
#